data_AF-A0A944G1L2-F1
#
_entry.id   AF-A0A944G1L2-F1
#
_cell.length_a   1.000
_cell.length_b   1.000
_cell.length_c   1.000
_cell.angle_alpha   90.00
_cell.angle_beta   90.00
_cell.angle_gamma   90.00
#
_symmetry.space_group_name_H-M   'P 1'
#
loop_
_entity.id
_entity.type
_entity.pdbx_description
1 polymer ?
#
loop_
_entity_poly.entity_id
_entity_poly.type
_entity_poly.pdbx_seq_one_letter_code
_entity_poly.pdbx_strand_id
1 'polypeptide(L)'
;MKKIVLLFITACIVTSCTSVKRVTSFDEYNRCIQRVQNDLAVKGYELSGHKEETSSNAVVTAVSYSTQSGYGTAMDNDVFTYDTYTFSNNTGDIVEIELKYRDYYSKYSDVNYIQTVELLGCKTSKAADYNDVCGNNSMTKYLLQNINRDIDVEVYNYNKTMSLYSILLLGLSFSPLLLLL
;
A
#
# COMPACT_ATOMS: atom_id res chain seq x y z
N MET A 1 -3.50 43.49 13.32
CA MET A 1 -4.13 42.24 13.81
C MET A 1 -4.98 41.51 12.76
N LYS A 2 -5.90 42.18 12.03
CA LYS A 2 -6.76 41.52 11.00
C LYS A 2 -6.02 40.74 9.89
N LYS A 3 -4.87 41.24 9.41
CA LYS A 3 -4.07 40.55 8.37
C LYS A 3 -3.31 39.31 8.87
N ILE A 4 -3.01 39.24 10.16
CA ILE A 4 -2.28 38.11 10.77
C ILE A 4 -3.23 36.92 10.99
N VAL A 5 -4.48 37.20 11.36
CA VAL A 5 -5.53 36.17 11.51
C VAL A 5 -5.88 35.51 10.17
N LEU A 6 -5.93 36.27 9.08
CA LEU A 6 -6.24 35.74 7.74
C LEU A 6 -5.16 34.77 7.22
N LEU A 7 -3.89 35.04 7.56
CA LEU A 7 -2.72 34.25 7.15
C LEU A 7 -2.60 32.94 7.98
N PHE A 8 -3.00 32.98 9.25
CA PHE A 8 -3.10 31.78 10.10
C PHE A 8 -4.25 30.86 9.67
N ILE A 9 -5.39 31.42 9.27
CA ILE A 9 -6.54 30.62 8.79
C ILE A 9 -6.19 29.89 7.48
N THR A 10 -5.45 30.53 6.57
CA THR A 10 -5.02 29.88 5.31
C THR A 10 -3.99 28.78 5.53
N ALA A 11 -3.07 28.92 6.49
CA ALA A 11 -2.09 27.88 6.81
C ALA A 11 -2.72 26.63 7.46
N CYS A 12 -3.72 26.78 8.34
CA CYS A 12 -4.44 25.66 8.96
C CYS A 12 -5.35 24.89 8.00
N ILE A 13 -5.82 25.53 6.92
CA ILE A 13 -6.68 24.90 5.90
C ILE A 13 -5.91 23.83 5.11
N VAL A 14 -4.63 24.06 4.78
CA VAL A 14 -3.84 23.12 3.98
C VAL A 14 -3.55 21.82 4.74
N THR A 15 -3.29 21.89 6.05
CA THR A 15 -3.07 20.71 6.91
C THR A 15 -4.34 19.88 7.18
N SER A 16 -5.52 20.41 6.88
CA SER A 16 -6.80 19.73 7.14
C SER A 16 -7.30 18.89 5.97
N CYS A 17 -6.68 19.02 4.80
CA CYS A 17 -7.04 18.31 3.57
C CYS A 17 -6.28 16.99 3.38
N THR A 18 -5.38 16.65 4.31
CA THR A 18 -4.60 15.40 4.25
C THR A 18 -5.00 14.43 5.36
N SER A 19 -4.69 13.17 5.13
CA SER A 19 -4.76 12.08 6.10
C SER A 19 -3.44 11.33 6.06
N VAL A 20 -3.16 10.56 7.10
CA VAL A 20 -1.99 9.69 7.13
C VAL A 20 -2.41 8.29 6.66
N LYS A 21 -1.59 7.68 5.82
CA LYS A 21 -1.69 6.28 5.42
C LYS A 21 -0.39 5.59 5.77
N ARG A 22 -0.48 4.46 6.45
CA ARG A 22 0.70 3.66 6.79
C ARG A 22 1.02 2.69 5.66
N VAL A 23 2.24 2.73 5.15
CA VAL A 23 2.75 1.96 4.02
C VAL A 23 4.10 1.30 4.39
N THR A 24 4.56 0.39 3.56
CA THR A 24 5.85 -0.30 3.72
C THR A 24 6.88 0.34 2.80
N SER A 25 8.08 0.63 3.31
CA SER A 25 9.21 1.04 2.49
C SER A 25 9.79 -0.14 1.70
N PHE A 26 10.38 0.13 0.53
CA PHE A 26 11.12 -0.91 -0.19
C PHE A 26 12.30 -1.45 0.63
N ASP A 27 12.90 -0.63 1.51
CA ASP A 27 13.97 -1.07 2.41
C ASP A 27 13.48 -2.10 3.44
N GLU A 28 12.31 -1.89 4.05
CA GLU A 28 11.74 -2.86 4.99
C GLU A 28 11.27 -4.13 4.28
N TYR A 29 10.73 -4.01 3.06
CA TYR A 29 10.43 -5.17 2.21
C TYR A 29 11.68 -5.98 1.92
N ASN A 30 12.73 -5.36 1.38
CA ASN A 30 14.01 -6.01 1.07
C ASN A 30 14.66 -6.62 2.32
N ARG A 31 14.59 -5.94 3.46
CA ARG A 31 15.05 -6.48 4.74
C ARG A 31 14.26 -7.71 5.18
N CYS A 32 12.95 -7.76 4.94
CA CYS A 32 12.16 -8.95 5.19
C CYS A 32 12.60 -10.11 4.30
N ILE A 33 12.80 -9.88 2.99
CA ILE A 33 13.30 -10.91 2.07
C ILE A 33 14.67 -11.42 2.51
N GLN A 34 15.58 -10.56 2.94
CA GLN A 34 16.88 -10.97 3.49
C GLN A 34 16.74 -11.83 4.76
N ARG A 35 15.79 -11.52 5.65
CA ARG A 35 15.52 -12.36 6.82
C ARG A 35 15.00 -13.75 6.42
N VAL A 36 14.13 -13.83 5.42
CA VAL A 36 13.66 -15.11 4.85
C VAL A 36 14.83 -15.88 4.24
N GLN A 37 15.68 -15.22 3.45
CA GLN A 37 16.88 -15.83 2.87
C GLN A 37 17.80 -16.40 3.97
N ASN A 38 18.00 -15.68 5.06
CA ASN A 38 18.80 -16.16 6.18
C ASN A 38 18.14 -17.36 6.90
N ASP A 39 16.82 -17.32 7.10
CA ASP A 39 16.05 -18.43 7.70
C ASP A 39 16.16 -19.72 6.86
N LEU A 40 16.13 -19.58 5.53
CA LEU A 40 16.27 -20.66 4.57
C LEU A 40 17.73 -21.15 4.46
N ALA A 41 18.71 -20.25 4.53
CA ALA A 41 20.13 -20.61 4.52
C ALA A 41 20.52 -21.50 5.70
N VAL A 42 19.95 -21.26 6.89
CA VAL A 42 20.13 -22.16 8.06
C VAL A 42 19.61 -23.57 7.78
N LYS A 43 18.63 -23.71 6.89
CA LYS A 43 18.06 -25.00 6.44
C LYS A 43 18.76 -25.57 5.20
N GLY A 44 19.83 -24.92 4.75
CA GLY A 44 20.64 -25.35 3.59
C GLY A 44 20.10 -24.91 2.23
N TYR A 45 19.10 -24.03 2.19
CA TYR A 45 18.57 -23.45 0.95
C TYR A 45 19.19 -22.09 0.67
N GLU A 46 19.72 -21.90 -0.53
CA GLU A 46 20.28 -20.63 -1.00
C GLU A 46 19.42 -20.05 -2.12
N LEU A 47 19.39 -18.72 -2.24
CA LEU A 47 18.64 -18.05 -3.32
C LEU A 47 19.28 -18.39 -4.67
N SER A 48 18.52 -19.01 -5.56
CA SER A 48 18.97 -19.44 -6.88
C SER A 48 18.20 -18.80 -8.04
N GLY A 49 17.07 -18.14 -7.77
CA GLY A 49 16.32 -17.40 -8.77
C GLY A 49 15.41 -16.33 -8.17
N HIS A 50 15.22 -15.26 -8.93
CA HIS A 50 14.23 -14.22 -8.68
C HIS A 50 13.59 -13.83 -10.01
N LYS A 51 12.26 -13.77 -10.03
CA LYS A 51 11.47 -13.29 -11.16
C LYS A 51 10.48 -12.24 -10.65
N GLU A 52 10.48 -11.08 -11.30
CA GLU A 52 9.53 -10.01 -11.07
C GLU A 52 8.63 -9.85 -12.30
N GLU A 53 7.32 -9.72 -12.09
CA GLU A 53 6.35 -9.50 -13.16
C GLU A 53 5.27 -8.50 -12.72
N THR A 54 5.10 -7.41 -13.46
CA THR A 54 4.05 -6.42 -13.20
C THR A 54 2.88 -6.64 -14.15
N SER A 55 1.67 -6.78 -13.60
CA SER A 55 0.44 -6.88 -14.38
C SER A 55 -0.58 -5.81 -13.98
N SER A 56 -1.36 -5.37 -14.96
CA SER A 56 -2.45 -4.42 -14.77
C SER A 56 -3.77 -5.14 -14.93
N ASN A 57 -4.58 -5.14 -13.87
CA ASN A 57 -5.94 -5.68 -13.89
C ASN A 57 -6.95 -4.53 -13.97
N ALA A 58 -7.78 -4.54 -15.00
CA ALA A 58 -8.90 -3.59 -15.09
C ALA A 58 -9.99 -4.01 -14.10
N VAL A 59 -10.34 -3.13 -13.19
CA VAL A 59 -11.38 -3.33 -12.18
C VAL A 59 -12.51 -2.35 -12.44
N VAL A 60 -13.74 -2.85 -12.55
CA VAL A 60 -14.94 -2.01 -12.63
C VAL A 60 -15.18 -1.38 -11.27
N THR A 61 -15.10 -0.05 -11.18
CA THR A 61 -15.24 0.69 -9.92
C THR A 61 -16.57 1.40 -9.78
N ALA A 62 -17.25 1.70 -10.89
CA ALA A 62 -18.63 2.14 -10.87
C ALA A 62 -19.38 1.78 -12.14
N VAL A 63 -20.68 1.53 -12.02
CA VAL A 63 -21.61 1.43 -13.14
C VAL A 63 -22.67 2.50 -12.94
N SER A 64 -22.96 3.25 -14.00
CA SER A 64 -24.00 4.27 -14.01
C SER A 64 -24.90 4.05 -15.20
N TYR A 65 -26.16 4.50 -15.09
CA TYR A 65 -27.11 4.50 -16.19
C TYR A 65 -27.71 5.90 -16.32
N SER A 66 -27.77 6.41 -17.54
CA SER A 66 -28.56 7.60 -17.88
C SER A 66 -29.45 7.32 -19.08
N THR A 67 -30.64 7.91 -19.10
CA THR A 67 -31.59 7.76 -20.22
C THR A 67 -31.08 8.40 -21.52
N GLN A 68 -30.12 9.31 -21.44
CA GLN A 68 -29.52 9.99 -22.61
C GLN A 68 -28.26 9.30 -23.13
N SER A 69 -27.53 8.60 -22.27
CA SER A 69 -26.18 8.07 -22.56
C SER A 69 -26.08 6.54 -22.41
N GLY A 70 -27.13 5.89 -21.91
CA GLY A 70 -27.14 4.45 -21.63
C GLY A 70 -26.30 4.08 -20.40
N TYR A 71 -25.74 2.88 -20.41
CA TYR A 71 -24.86 2.39 -19.35
C TYR A 71 -23.43 2.91 -19.55
N GLY A 72 -22.87 3.54 -18.52
CA GLY A 72 -21.46 3.92 -18.43
C GLY A 72 -20.77 3.10 -17.35
N THR A 73 -19.54 2.65 -17.62
CA THR A 73 -18.71 1.92 -16.65
C THR A 73 -17.44 2.72 -16.39
N ALA A 74 -17.17 3.03 -15.12
CA ALA A 74 -15.87 3.50 -14.67
C ALA A 74 -14.99 2.29 -14.38
N MET A 75 -13.77 2.29 -14.93
CA MET A 75 -12.77 1.26 -14.72
C MET A 75 -11.50 1.91 -14.20
N ASP A 76 -10.95 1.37 -13.12
CA ASP A 76 -9.63 1.71 -12.64
C ASP A 76 -8.66 0.55 -12.94
N ASN A 77 -7.39 0.88 -13.18
CA ASN A 77 -6.35 -0.11 -13.36
C ASN A 77 -5.66 -0.37 -12.02
N ASP A 78 -5.85 -1.56 -11.48
CA ASP A 78 -5.08 -2.04 -10.36
C ASP A 78 -3.80 -2.69 -10.89
N VAL A 79 -2.68 -1.99 -10.69
CA VAL A 79 -1.35 -2.49 -11.04
C VAL A 79 -0.78 -3.24 -9.83
N PHE A 80 -0.38 -4.48 -10.05
CA PHE A 80 0.27 -5.32 -9.05
C PHE A 80 1.57 -5.90 -9.60
N THR A 81 2.57 -5.99 -8.74
CA THR A 81 3.83 -6.66 -9.02
C THR A 81 3.86 -7.99 -8.29
N TYR A 82 4.36 -9.01 -8.99
CA TYR A 82 4.45 -10.39 -8.56
C TYR A 82 5.92 -10.77 -8.50
N ASP A 83 6.38 -11.08 -7.30
CA ASP A 83 7.74 -11.51 -7.03
C ASP A 83 7.73 -13.01 -6.76
N THR A 84 8.53 -13.75 -7.52
CA THR A 84 8.78 -15.17 -7.27
C THR A 84 10.24 -15.36 -6.91
N TYR A 85 10.49 -15.87 -5.70
CA TYR A 85 11.81 -16.24 -5.21
C TYR A 85 11.96 -17.75 -5.20
N THR A 86 13.03 -18.23 -5.82
CA THR A 86 13.38 -19.65 -5.86
C THR A 86 14.65 -19.87 -5.06
N PHE A 87 14.58 -20.78 -4.09
CA PHE A 87 15.72 -21.20 -3.29
C PHE A 87 16.00 -22.68 -3.55
N SER A 88 17.27 -23.05 -3.64
CA SER A 88 17.68 -24.44 -3.86
C SER A 88 18.78 -24.85 -2.89
N ASN A 89 18.81 -26.14 -2.55
CA ASN A 89 19.90 -26.73 -1.78
C ASN A 89 20.83 -27.60 -2.65
N ASN A 90 21.88 -28.14 -2.06
CA ASN A 90 22.88 -28.97 -2.75
C ASN A 90 22.34 -30.32 -3.25
N THR A 91 21.17 -30.77 -2.78
CA THR A 91 20.50 -31.98 -3.27
C THR A 91 19.55 -31.70 -4.44
N GLY A 92 19.37 -30.44 -4.81
CA GLY A 92 18.47 -30.01 -5.88
C GLY A 92 17.01 -29.85 -5.44
N ASP A 93 16.73 -29.91 -4.14
CA ASP A 93 15.41 -29.56 -3.62
C ASP A 93 15.18 -28.06 -3.71
N ILE A 94 13.93 -27.66 -3.94
CA ILE A 94 13.54 -26.29 -4.23
C ILE A 94 12.47 -25.82 -3.24
N VAL A 95 12.59 -24.56 -2.83
CA VAL A 95 11.53 -23.78 -2.18
C VAL A 95 11.17 -22.62 -3.11
N GLU A 96 9.87 -22.43 -3.37
CA GLU A 96 9.36 -21.33 -4.17
C GLU A 96 8.41 -20.48 -3.33
N ILE A 97 8.66 -19.17 -3.29
CA ILE A 97 7.86 -18.20 -2.55
C ILE A 97 7.33 -17.18 -3.55
N GLU A 98 6.02 -16.98 -3.57
CA GLU A 98 5.34 -16.04 -4.46
C GLU A 98 4.68 -14.93 -3.64
N LEU A 99 5.08 -13.69 -3.88
CA LEU A 99 4.57 -12.49 -3.26
C LEU A 99 3.88 -11.62 -4.29
N LYS A 100 2.80 -10.97 -3.87
CA LYS A 100 2.09 -9.96 -4.64
C LYS A 100 2.10 -8.66 -3.87
N TYR A 101 2.49 -7.57 -4.52
CA TYR A 101 2.44 -6.26 -3.90
C TYR A 101 1.92 -5.17 -4.83
N ARG A 102 1.48 -4.06 -4.23
CA ARG A 102 1.00 -2.87 -4.95
C ARG A 102 1.89 -1.69 -4.63
N ASP A 103 2.42 -1.06 -5.66
CA ASP A 103 3.16 0.18 -5.54
C ASP A 103 2.24 1.36 -5.22
N TYR A 104 2.78 2.27 -4.43
CA TYR A 104 2.15 3.52 -4.07
C TYR A 104 3.15 4.65 -4.23
N TYR A 105 2.91 5.50 -5.22
CA TYR A 105 3.67 6.73 -5.41
C TYR A 105 3.07 7.87 -4.57
N SER A 106 3.87 8.42 -3.67
CA SER A 106 3.51 9.65 -2.95
C SER A 106 3.97 10.87 -3.72
N LYS A 107 3.01 11.66 -4.21
CA LYS A 107 3.30 12.94 -4.88
C LYS A 107 3.97 13.98 -3.96
N TYR A 108 3.79 13.86 -2.64
CA TYR A 108 4.33 14.81 -1.67
C TYR A 108 5.81 14.56 -1.36
N SER A 109 6.20 13.29 -1.27
CA SER A 109 7.59 12.91 -0.99
C SER A 109 8.38 12.54 -2.24
N ASP A 110 7.73 12.45 -3.41
CA ASP A 110 8.31 12.00 -4.68
C ASP A 110 9.03 10.64 -4.56
N VAL A 111 8.40 9.71 -3.83
CA VAL A 111 8.96 8.39 -3.51
C VAL A 111 7.89 7.32 -3.68
N ASN A 112 8.32 6.14 -4.15
CA ASN A 112 7.49 4.94 -4.22
C ASN A 112 7.59 4.14 -2.92
N TYR A 113 6.46 3.60 -2.51
CA TYR A 113 6.29 2.72 -1.36
C TYR A 113 5.48 1.51 -1.76
N ILE A 114 5.40 0.52 -0.88
CA ILE A 114 4.53 -0.64 -1.04
C ILE A 114 3.29 -0.47 -0.16
N GLN A 115 2.12 -0.47 -0.77
CA GLN A 115 0.84 -0.29 -0.08
C GLN A 115 0.35 -1.57 0.59
N THR A 116 0.48 -2.69 -0.12
CA THR A 116 0.02 -4.01 0.31
C THR A 116 1.05 -5.03 -0.14
N VAL A 117 1.35 -6.01 0.72
CA VAL A 117 2.09 -7.22 0.37
C VAL A 117 1.23 -8.41 0.77
N GLU A 118 1.14 -9.41 -0.09
CA GLU A 118 0.38 -10.63 0.10
C GLU A 118 1.24 -11.83 -0.28
N LEU A 119 1.33 -12.81 0.61
CA LEU A 119 1.93 -14.11 0.31
C LEU A 119 0.92 -14.96 -0.47
N LEU A 120 1.14 -15.12 -1.78
CA LEU A 120 0.28 -15.92 -2.65
C LEU A 120 0.55 -17.41 -2.48
N GLY A 121 1.82 -17.78 -2.36
CA GLY A 121 2.21 -19.19 -2.32
C GLY A 121 3.57 -19.41 -1.67
N CYS A 122 3.68 -20.56 -1.00
CA CYS A 122 4.95 -21.12 -0.55
C CYS A 122 4.91 -22.62 -0.85
N LYS A 123 5.85 -23.10 -1.65
CA LYS A 123 5.92 -24.50 -2.10
C LYS A 123 7.29 -25.06 -1.80
N THR A 124 7.35 -26.35 -1.47
CA THR A 124 8.60 -27.10 -1.35
C THR A 124 8.54 -28.30 -2.30
N SER A 125 9.65 -28.63 -2.99
CA SER A 125 9.73 -29.84 -3.81
C SER A 125 9.67 -31.10 -2.96
N LYS A 126 10.15 -31.01 -1.71
CA LYS A 126 10.19 -32.09 -0.74
C LYS A 126 9.14 -31.87 0.34
N ALA A 127 8.18 -32.78 0.41
CA ALA A 127 7.02 -32.67 1.31
C ALA A 127 7.41 -32.66 2.80
N ALA A 128 8.51 -33.33 3.17
CA ALA A 128 9.00 -33.35 4.56
C ALA A 128 9.39 -31.96 5.07
N ASP A 129 9.86 -31.07 4.17
CA ASP A 129 10.35 -29.74 4.52
C ASP A 129 9.21 -28.70 4.56
N TYR A 130 8.01 -29.06 4.07
CA TYR A 130 6.88 -28.15 3.94
C TYR A 130 6.46 -27.52 5.27
N ASN A 131 6.28 -28.32 6.33
CA ASN A 131 5.78 -27.80 7.60
C ASN A 131 6.76 -26.84 8.27
N ASP A 132 8.06 -27.06 8.09
CA ASP A 132 9.13 -26.24 8.67
C ASP A 132 9.36 -24.94 7.88
N VAL A 133 9.17 -24.99 6.55
CA VAL A 133 9.43 -23.85 5.66
C VAL A 133 8.17 -23.06 5.30
N CYS A 134 7.11 -23.74 4.87
CA CYS A 134 5.88 -23.12 4.35
C CYS A 134 4.66 -23.30 5.26
N GLY A 135 4.79 -24.10 6.33
CA GLY A 135 3.71 -24.39 7.26
C GLY A 135 3.21 -23.15 8.02
N ASN A 136 2.04 -23.25 8.64
CA ASN A 136 1.42 -22.12 9.36
C ASN A 136 2.28 -21.55 10.50
N ASN A 137 3.17 -22.38 11.07
CA ASN A 137 4.04 -21.98 12.17
C ASN A 137 5.49 -21.74 11.71
N SER A 138 5.77 -21.73 10.40
CA SER A 138 7.13 -21.51 9.91
C SER A 138 7.54 -20.05 10.10
N MET A 139 8.83 -19.84 10.39
CA MET A 139 9.40 -18.50 10.50
C MET A 139 9.31 -17.74 9.18
N THR A 140 9.59 -18.42 8.06
CA THR A 140 9.45 -17.86 6.71
C THR A 140 8.05 -17.29 6.47
N LYS A 141 6.99 -18.04 6.79
CA LYS A 141 5.61 -17.57 6.64
C LYS A 141 5.28 -16.43 7.60
N TYR A 142 5.73 -16.53 8.85
CA TYR A 142 5.55 -15.46 9.84
C TYR A 142 6.15 -14.13 9.36
N LEU A 143 7.39 -14.14 8.87
CA LEU A 143 8.08 -12.96 8.36
C LEU A 143 7.31 -12.31 7.21
N LEU A 144 6.91 -13.10 6.21
CA LEU A 144 6.24 -12.61 5.00
C LEU A 144 4.82 -12.09 5.26
N GLN A 145 4.10 -12.71 6.21
CA GLN A 145 2.75 -12.26 6.57
C GLN A 145 2.74 -11.05 7.52
N ASN A 146 3.88 -10.74 8.16
CA ASN A 146 4.02 -9.64 9.12
C ASN A 146 5.04 -8.59 8.64
N ILE A 147 5.14 -8.36 7.33
CA ILE A 147 5.94 -7.25 6.81
C ILE A 147 5.38 -5.94 7.36
N ASN A 148 6.25 -5.18 8.04
CA ASN A 148 5.85 -3.97 8.73
C ASN A 148 5.48 -2.86 7.75
N ARG A 149 4.45 -2.10 8.11
CA ARG A 149 4.19 -0.79 7.54
C ARG A 149 4.90 0.24 8.40
N ASP A 150 6.09 0.60 7.98
CA ASP A 150 7.08 1.38 8.73
C ASP A 150 7.01 2.89 8.47
N ILE A 151 6.33 3.32 7.39
CA ILE A 151 6.25 4.73 7.00
C ILE A 151 4.81 5.22 7.03
N ASP A 152 4.61 6.39 7.63
CA ASP A 152 3.39 7.17 7.57
C ASP A 152 3.51 8.19 6.41
N VAL A 153 2.68 8.06 5.37
CA VAL A 153 2.65 8.98 4.23
C VAL A 153 1.38 9.82 4.22
N GLU A 154 1.52 11.11 3.90
CA GLU A 154 0.38 11.99 3.73
C GLU A 154 -0.35 11.71 2.41
N VAL A 155 -1.66 11.54 2.51
CA VAL A 155 -2.58 11.33 1.40
C VAL A 155 -3.67 12.40 1.41
N TYR A 156 -4.03 12.90 0.24
CA TYR A 156 -5.16 13.80 0.11
C TYR A 156 -6.46 13.11 0.55
N ASN A 157 -7.23 13.78 1.40
CA ASN A 157 -8.50 13.27 1.93
C ASN A 157 -9.66 14.14 1.45
N TYR A 158 -10.31 13.70 0.37
CA TYR A 158 -11.45 14.41 -0.23
C TYR A 158 -12.57 14.69 0.78
N ASN A 159 -12.91 13.73 1.64
CA ASN A 159 -14.01 13.88 2.60
C ASN A 159 -13.71 14.94 3.67
N LYS A 160 -12.46 14.97 4.18
CA LYS A 160 -12.03 16.02 5.10
C LYS A 160 -12.01 17.39 4.41
N THR A 161 -11.51 17.45 3.17
CA THR A 161 -11.53 18.68 2.37
C THR A 161 -12.95 19.19 2.16
N MET A 162 -13.90 18.32 1.80
CA MET A 162 -15.30 18.69 1.59
C MET A 162 -15.97 19.14 2.89
N SER A 163 -15.71 18.45 4.01
CA SER A 163 -16.22 18.85 5.32
C SER A 163 -15.71 20.24 5.72
N LEU A 164 -14.41 20.50 5.53
CA LEU A 164 -13.82 21.82 5.80
C LEU A 164 -14.43 22.91 4.91
N TYR A 165 -14.61 22.62 3.63
CA TYR A 165 -15.22 23.55 2.68
C TYR A 165 -16.67 23.90 3.09
N SER A 166 -17.42 22.91 3.55
CA SER A 166 -18.78 23.08 4.07
C SER A 166 -18.81 24.00 5.29
N ILE A 167 -17.88 23.80 6.23
CA ILE A 167 -17.78 24.61 7.46
C ILE A 167 -17.36 26.06 7.14
N LEU A 168 -16.42 26.26 6.21
CA LEU A 168 -15.99 27.58 5.76
C LEU A 168 -17.13 28.36 5.08
N LEU A 169 -17.91 27.70 4.22
CA LEU A 169 -19.08 28.30 3.58
C LEU A 169 -20.15 28.72 4.60
N LEU A 170 -20.41 27.86 5.60
CA LEU A 170 -21.34 28.19 6.68
C LEU A 170 -20.82 29.37 7.52
N GLY A 171 -19.54 29.41 7.89
CA GLY A 171 -18.96 30.51 8.66
C GLY A 171 -18.97 31.87 7.94
N LEU A 172 -18.79 31.87 6.62
CA LEU A 172 -18.90 33.08 5.80
C LEU A 172 -20.36 33.57 5.69
N SER A 173 -21.34 32.66 5.72
CA SER A 173 -22.76 33.03 5.67
C SER A 173 -23.31 33.67 6.95
N PHE A 174 -22.66 33.46 8.12
CA PHE A 174 -23.02 34.11 9.39
C PHE A 174 -22.27 35.43 9.66
N SER A 175 -21.27 35.78 8.86
CA SER A 175 -20.48 37.00 9.02
C SER A 175 -21.25 38.32 8.80
N PRO A 176 -22.31 38.42 7.97
CA PRO A 176 -23.09 39.66 7.84
C PRO A 176 -23.92 39.97 9.08
N LEU A 177 -24.33 38.97 9.87
CA LEU A 177 -25.16 39.18 11.06
C LEU A 177 -24.35 39.75 12.24
N LEU A 178 -23.06 39.42 12.32
CA LEU A 178 -22.16 39.88 13.39
C LEU A 178 -21.62 41.31 13.18
N LEU A 179 -21.83 41.89 11.98
CA LEU A 179 -21.55 43.30 11.68
C LEU A 179 -22.78 44.20 11.88
N LEU A 180 -23.96 43.61 12.16
CA LEU A 180 -25.23 44.30 12.39
C LEU A 180 -25.70 44.26 13.87
N LEU A 181 -24.91 43.64 14.75
CA LEU A 181 -25.02 43.70 16.22
C LEU A 181 -23.88 44.57 16.77
#